data_AF-A0A2A2GTH8-F1
#
_entry.id   AF-A0A2A2GTH8-F1
#
_cell.length_a   1.000
_cell.length_b   1.000
_cell.length_c   1.000
_cell.angle_alpha   90.00
_cell.angle_beta   90.00
_cell.angle_gamma   90.00
#
_symmetry.space_group_name_H-M   'P 1'
#
loop_
_entity.id
_entity.type
_entity.pdbx_description
1 polymer ?
#
loop_
_entity_poly.entity_id
_entity_poly.type
_entity_poly.pdbx_seq_one_letter_code
_entity_poly.pdbx_strand_id
1 'polypeptide(L)'
;METIKKGVFEYRTTLKSKEINSRLGIEGALLSNEPKINRHNINAMGILATWQTRRYFPDGNEGSGFYWSEEELWCRKVITNNMTSKGANNE
;
A
#
# COMPACT_ATOMS: atom_id res chain seq x y z
N MET A 1 -5.46 -0.58 -1.95
CA MET A 1 -4.92 -1.33 -3.09
C MET A 1 -5.81 -1.07 -4.29
N GLU A 2 -5.30 -0.40 -5.32
CA GLU A 2 -6.11 0.01 -6.48
C GLU A 2 -6.79 -1.19 -7.15
N THR A 3 -7.99 -0.93 -7.65
CA THR A 3 -8.84 -1.83 -8.42
C THR A 3 -8.11 -2.28 -9.69
N ILE A 4 -8.24 -3.55 -10.04
CA ILE A 4 -7.67 -4.13 -11.27
C ILE A 4 -8.12 -3.26 -12.47
N LYS A 5 -7.16 -2.72 -13.24
CA LYS A 5 -7.47 -2.10 -14.53
C LYS A 5 -7.77 -3.22 -15.53
N LYS A 6 -9.07 -3.53 -15.65
CA LYS A 6 -9.61 -4.46 -16.65
C LYS A 6 -9.17 -4.00 -18.05
N GLY A 7 -8.61 -4.90 -18.86
CA GLY A 7 -7.96 -4.57 -20.14
C GLY A 7 -6.44 -4.33 -20.08
N VAL A 8 -5.83 -4.28 -18.88
CA VAL A 8 -4.37 -4.30 -18.69
C VAL A 8 -3.93 -5.59 -17.98
N PHE A 9 -4.68 -5.99 -16.95
CA PHE A 9 -4.53 -7.27 -16.25
C PHE A 9 -5.90 -7.91 -16.04
N GLU A 10 -6.04 -9.19 -16.39
CA GLU A 10 -7.32 -9.91 -16.28
C GLU A 10 -7.47 -10.67 -14.95
N TYR A 11 -6.36 -11.05 -14.32
CA TYR A 11 -6.34 -11.88 -13.12
C TYR A 11 -5.49 -11.27 -12.00
N ARG A 12 -5.94 -11.49 -10.76
CA ARG A 12 -5.26 -11.02 -9.54
C ARG A 12 -5.27 -12.13 -8.48
N THR A 13 -4.14 -12.30 -7.81
CA THR A 13 -4.07 -13.05 -6.56
C THR A 13 -3.51 -12.17 -5.46
N THR A 14 -4.14 -12.20 -4.29
CA THR A 14 -3.71 -11.42 -3.12
C THR A 14 -2.76 -12.27 -2.28
N LEU A 15 -1.58 -11.73 -1.97
CA LEU A 15 -0.64 -12.33 -1.04
C LEU A 15 -1.17 -12.18 0.38
N LYS A 16 -0.84 -13.15 1.25
CA LYS A 16 -1.23 -13.10 2.66
C LYS A 16 -0.71 -11.79 3.28
N SER A 17 -1.64 -10.99 3.80
CA SER A 17 -1.29 -9.80 4.57
C SER A 17 -0.54 -10.22 5.83
N LYS A 18 0.50 -9.46 6.18
CA LYS A 18 1.24 -9.66 7.41
C LYS A 18 1.24 -8.37 8.22
N GLU A 19 0.63 -8.45 9.39
CA GLU A 19 0.85 -7.48 10.44
C GLU A 19 2.15 -7.85 11.15
N ILE A 20 3.12 -6.93 11.11
CA ILE A 20 4.44 -7.13 11.75
C ILE A 20 4.35 -6.71 13.21
N ASN A 21 3.58 -5.66 13.50
CA ASN A 21 3.16 -5.23 14.83
C ASN A 21 1.93 -4.33 14.68
N SER A 22 1.39 -3.85 15.80
CA SER A 22 0.20 -3.00 15.83
C SER A 22 0.29 -1.74 14.96
N ARG A 23 1.50 -1.34 14.55
CA ARG A 23 1.77 -0.12 13.79
C ARG A 23 2.27 -0.38 12.37
N LEU A 24 2.51 -1.62 11.96
CA LEU A 24 3.13 -1.93 10.67
C LEU A 24 2.44 -3.12 10.01
N GLY A 25 1.89 -2.89 8.82
CA GLY A 25 1.26 -3.93 8.01
C GLY A 25 1.80 -3.93 6.58
N ILE A 26 1.87 -5.11 5.99
CA ILE A 26 2.21 -5.28 4.57
C ILE A 26 1.12 -6.13 3.91
N GLU A 27 0.63 -5.66 2.76
CA GLU A 27 -0.22 -6.41 1.84
C GLU A 27 0.42 -6.41 0.44
N GLY A 28 0.17 -7.47 -0.33
CA GLY A 28 0.71 -7.60 -1.67
C GLY A 28 -0.25 -8.29 -2.62
N ALA A 29 -0.09 -8.09 -3.92
CA ALA A 29 -0.84 -8.80 -4.95
C ALA A 29 0.02 -8.99 -6.18
N LEU A 30 -0.26 -10.09 -6.88
CA LEU A 30 0.29 -10.42 -8.17
C LEU A 30 -0.81 -10.29 -9.21
N LEU A 31 -0.46 -9.76 -10.37
CA LEU A 31 -1.34 -9.49 -11.50
C LEU A 31 -0.84 -10.27 -12.71
N SER A 32 -1.78 -10.85 -13.46
CA SER A 32 -1.48 -11.62 -14.67
C SER A 32 -2.57 -11.45 -15.73
N ASN A 33 -2.22 -11.68 -16.98
CA ASN A 33 -3.16 -11.87 -18.08
C ASN A 33 -3.62 -13.33 -18.24
N GLU A 34 -3.08 -14.25 -17.44
CA GLU A 34 -3.43 -15.67 -17.47
C GLU A 34 -4.14 -16.13 -16.19
N PRO A 35 -5.13 -17.04 -16.29
CA PRO A 35 -5.96 -17.47 -15.15
C PRO A 35 -5.21 -18.23 -14.06
N LYS A 36 -4.10 -18.89 -14.39
CA LYS A 36 -3.30 -19.69 -13.44
C LYS A 36 -1.98 -18.98 -13.14
N ILE A 37 -2.04 -18.01 -12.24
CA ILE A 37 -0.87 -17.23 -11.83
C ILE A 37 0.22 -18.16 -11.26
N ASN A 38 1.41 -18.09 -11.84
CA ASN A 38 2.61 -18.82 -11.46
C ASN A 38 3.85 -17.93 -11.67
N ARG A 39 5.03 -18.39 -11.24
CA ARG A 39 6.26 -17.57 -11.27
C ARG A 39 6.67 -17.04 -12.65
N HIS A 40 6.19 -17.66 -13.74
CA HIS A 40 6.58 -17.33 -15.11
C HIS A 40 5.59 -16.39 -15.82
N ASN A 41 4.36 -16.24 -15.31
CA ASN A 41 3.31 -15.44 -15.94
C ASN A 41 2.82 -14.27 -15.06
N ILE A 42 3.58 -13.89 -14.03
CA ILE A 42 3.34 -12.66 -13.28
C ILE A 42 3.75 -11.48 -14.15
N ASN A 43 2.79 -10.64 -14.52
CA ASN A 43 3.05 -9.45 -15.32
C ASN A 43 3.34 -8.22 -14.45
N ALA A 44 2.71 -8.12 -13.27
CA ALA A 44 2.96 -7.03 -12.34
C ALA A 44 2.77 -7.47 -10.88
N MET A 45 3.38 -6.71 -9.98
CA MET A 45 3.25 -6.86 -8.54
C MET A 45 3.02 -5.49 -7.90
N GLY A 46 2.08 -5.44 -6.97
CA GLY A 46 1.85 -4.28 -6.11
C GLY A 46 2.09 -4.66 -4.66
N ILE A 47 2.89 -3.87 -3.95
CA ILE A 47 3.11 -4.01 -2.50
C ILE A 47 2.67 -2.71 -1.84
N LEU A 48 1.79 -2.84 -0.85
CA LEU A 48 1.44 -1.75 0.04
C LEU A 48 2.00 -2.03 1.42
N ALA A 49 2.78 -1.09 1.93
CA ALA A 49 3.07 -1.00 3.35
C ALA A 49 2.18 0.07 3.97
N THR A 50 1.65 -0.25 5.14
CA THR A 50 0.97 0.70 6.01
C THR A 50 1.79 0.84 7.26
N TRP A 51 2.07 2.07 7.66
CA TRP A 51 2.64 2.34 8.96
C TRP A 51 1.81 3.40 9.70
N GLN A 52 1.70 3.20 11.00
CA GLN A 52 1.09 4.15 11.93
C GLN A 52 2.21 4.77 12.77
N THR A 53 2.28 6.09 12.76
CA THR A 53 3.12 6.83 13.70
C THR A 53 2.23 7.55 14.71
N ARG A 54 2.66 7.56 15.97
CA ARG A 54 2.07 8.45 16.97
C ARG A 54 2.80 9.77 16.94
N ARG A 55 2.06 10.86 16.93
CA ARG A 55 2.62 12.20 17.20
C ARG A 55 2.07 12.66 18.54
N TYR A 56 2.98 13.13 19.38
CA TYR A 56 2.65 13.85 20.60
C TYR A 56 2.90 15.34 20.35
N PHE A 57 1.92 16.18 20.65
CA PHE A 57 2.08 17.63 20.55
C PHE A 57 1.44 18.33 21.74
N PRO A 58 2.01 19.46 22.18
CA PRO A 58 1.39 20.29 23.20
C PRO A 58 0.10 20.91 22.65
N ASP A 59 -0.95 20.88 23.47
CA ASP A 59 -2.28 21.38 23.14
C ASP A 59 -2.93 22.04 24.37
N GLY A 60 -4.04 22.73 24.14
CA GLY A 60 -4.76 23.52 25.14
C GLY A 60 -4.48 25.03 25.03
N ASN A 61 -5.34 25.84 25.66
CA ASN A 61 -5.24 27.30 25.67
C ASN A 61 -5.23 27.86 27.12
N GLU A 62 -5.06 29.19 27.23
CA GLU A 62 -5.27 29.90 28.48
C GLU A 62 -6.74 29.78 28.93
N GLY A 63 -6.98 28.88 29.90
CA GLY A 63 -8.28 28.61 30.48
C GLY A 63 -8.57 27.12 30.69
N SER A 64 -8.09 26.26 29.79
CA SER A 64 -8.29 24.80 29.87
C SER A 64 -7.09 24.03 30.45
N GLY A 65 -5.92 24.68 30.54
CA GLY A 65 -4.66 24.05 30.95
C GLY A 65 -3.89 23.46 29.77
N PHE A 66 -2.59 23.25 29.98
CA PHE A 66 -1.66 22.71 28.97
C PHE A 66 -1.53 21.19 29.13
N TYR A 67 -1.70 20.44 28.05
CA TYR A 67 -1.58 18.97 28.07
C TYR A 67 -0.94 18.43 26.79
N TRP A 68 -0.50 17.17 26.85
CA TRP A 68 0.03 16.46 25.69
C TRP A 68 -1.10 15.74 24.97
N SER A 69 -1.39 16.13 23.74
CA SER A 69 -2.31 15.43 22.85
C SER A 69 -1.59 14.31 22.10
N GLU A 70 -2.24 13.15 21.98
CA GLU A 70 -1.80 12.02 21.14
C GLU A 70 -2.67 11.96 19.88
N GLU A 71 -2.03 11.91 18.72
CA GLU A 71 -2.70 11.73 17.43
C GLU A 71 -2.08 10.56 16.66
N GLU A 72 -2.94 9.79 16.00
CA GLU A 72 -2.55 8.68 15.14
C GLU A 72 -2.44 9.14 13.68
N LEU A 73 -1.22 9.13 13.15
CA LEU A 73 -0.97 9.46 11.75
C LEU A 73 -0.80 8.18 10.94
N TRP A 74 -1.70 7.99 9.97
CA TRP A 74 -1.68 6.88 9.04
C TRP A 74 -0.99 7.28 7.75
N CYS A 75 0.07 6.56 7.37
CA CYS A 75 0.67 6.72 6.05
C CYS A 75 0.51 5.45 5.23
N ARG A 76 -0.03 5.61 4.01
CA ARG A 76 -0.26 4.54 3.06
C ARG A 76 0.64 4.78 1.84
N LYS A 77 1.85 4.22 1.85
CA LYS A 77 2.80 4.35 0.72
C LYS A 77 2.76 3.10 -0.15
N VAL A 78 2.44 3.28 -1.42
CA VAL A 78 2.63 2.23 -2.43
C VAL A 78 4.13 2.16 -2.73
N ILE A 79 4.79 1.08 -2.30
CA ILE A 79 6.26 0.99 -2.35
C ILE A 79 6.75 0.68 -3.76
N THR A 80 5.95 0.02 -4.59
CA THR A 80 6.32 -0.30 -5.97
C THR A 80 5.07 -0.52 -6.82
N ASN A 81 4.94 0.24 -7.91
CA ASN A 81 3.97 0.03 -8.98
C ASN A 81 4.75 -0.16 -10.28
N ASN A 82 4.95 -1.41 -10.72
CA ASN A 82 5.41 -1.71 -12.09
C ASN A 82 4.22 -1.79 -13.07
N MET A 83 3.17 -1.00 -12.81
CA MET A 83 1.96 -0.96 -13.66
C MET A 83 2.15 -0.11 -14.92
N THR A 84 3.28 0.58 -15.05
CA THR A 84 3.67 1.27 -16.29
C THR A 84 4.38 0.26 -17.19
N SER A 85 3.82 -0.01 -18.38
CA SER A 85 4.48 -0.87 -19.36
C SER A 85 5.86 -0.28 -19.73
N LYS A 86 6.87 -1.12 -19.92
CA LYS A 86 8.19 -0.71 -20.45
C LYS A 86 8.17 -0.40 -21.97
N GLY A 87 7.03 0.02 -22.51
CA GLY A 87 6.89 0.24 -23.95
C GLY A 87 5.76 1.21 -24.26
N ALA A 88 6.12 2.48 -24.40
CA ALA A 88 5.32 3.44 -25.17
C ALA A 88 6.20 4.33 -26.08
N ASN A 89 7.53 4.14 -26.11
CA ASN A 89 8.45 5.10 -26.77
C ASN A 89 9.69 4.46 -27.42
N ASN A 90 9.63 3.21 -27.90
CA ASN A 90 10.69 2.65 -28.73
C ASN A 90 10.11 2.31 -30.12
N GLU A 91 9.72 3.35 -30.85
CA GLU A 91 9.75 3.38 -32.33
C GLU A 91 10.98 4.19 -32.75
#